data_AF-A0A2E6Z0J0-F1
#
_entry.id   AF-A0A2E6Z0J0-F1
#
_cell.length_a   1.000
_cell.length_b   1.000
_cell.length_c   1.000
_cell.angle_alpha   90.00
_cell.angle_beta   90.00
_cell.angle_gamma   90.00
#
_symmetry.space_group_name_H-M   'P 1'
#
loop_
_entity.id
_entity.type
_entity.pdbx_description
1 polymer ?
#
loop_
_entity_poly.entity_id
_entity_poly.type
_entity_poly.pdbx_seq_one_letter_code
_entity_poly.pdbx_strand_id
1 'polypeptide(L)'
;MKKPNVIFILADDLGYSDIGCFGSEINTPNLDSLGNNGLMMTQMYNSARCCPSRASLLTGLTPHQAGVGHMVDNLGTHNYQGYLSDNCVTIAECLKSTGYQTFMSGKWHVGGGENMMNPENYNLGKKGFPTPKERGFDKFFGTLSGAGNFYNPPTLMLENKFIKVESNDFHYTDEISKHAVKMIDEKDELNPFFMYVAFTAPHWPLHAWEEDISKYEGKYRKGWSELRMNRYEEMIGNVLDQKWQLTKEDPATPNWGDVRYKDWEDLKMATYSAQIEQMDRGIGTIIDKLKEIGEFENTVIMFAADNGGCAEFMAEDSNNPEPSKFNTPGPNGEKIKFGNIPNLRPGPVDTFMSYDLPWANVSNTPFRLFKRWVHEGGISTPFIIHWPEKISSHNIINAPVQFADISPTIIDICGSKYPNTFNGNDITPIEGESFARLFNGSEFSKDKPLCWEHEGNRAVRIGEWKLVSEFPGPWELYNINEDRSETNNLIDKEKNIAKKLEKEYSEWAKRCGVLDWPMILQDKGTKTLIYTGKGIDSTTESDELDTDKLINRGDPNFLDFELNHQIRFERKPPKNNKNNVTIRGMRISK
;
A
#
# COMPACT_ATOMS: atom_id res chain seq x y z
N MET A 1 29.98 18.66 -6.52
CA MET A 1 28.57 18.81 -6.95
C MET A 1 27.73 19.13 -5.72
N LYS A 2 26.70 19.97 -5.86
CA LYS A 2 25.70 20.21 -4.80
C LYS A 2 25.02 18.87 -4.49
N LYS A 3 24.72 18.60 -3.22
CA LYS A 3 23.91 17.44 -2.84
C LYS A 3 22.47 17.66 -3.34
N PRO A 4 21.78 16.66 -3.89
CA PRO A 4 20.41 16.84 -4.36
C PRO A 4 19.43 17.00 -3.21
N ASN A 5 18.32 17.71 -3.45
CA ASN A 5 17.13 17.50 -2.63
C ASN A 5 16.44 16.21 -3.09
N VAL A 6 15.65 15.59 -2.22
CA VAL A 6 14.89 14.39 -2.56
C VAL A 6 13.46 14.54 -2.07
N ILE A 7 12.49 14.32 -2.95
CA ILE A 7 11.07 14.19 -2.60
C ILE A 7 10.61 12.79 -3.00
N PHE A 8 10.16 12.00 -2.02
CA PHE A 8 9.47 10.75 -2.27
C PHE A 8 7.97 10.96 -2.05
N ILE A 9 7.19 10.76 -3.10
CA ILE A 9 5.73 10.90 -3.11
C ILE A 9 5.12 9.49 -3.13
N LEU A 10 4.21 9.21 -2.20
CA LEU A 10 3.56 7.92 -2.07
C LEU A 10 2.03 8.09 -2.07
N ALA A 11 1.36 7.48 -3.05
CA ALA A 11 -0.08 7.30 -3.08
C ALA A 11 -0.50 6.06 -2.27
N ASP A 12 -1.75 6.04 -1.81
CA ASP A 12 -2.30 5.00 -0.93
C ASP A 12 -3.46 4.29 -1.64
N ASP A 13 -3.30 3.00 -1.95
CA ASP A 13 -4.25 2.18 -2.74
C ASP A 13 -4.48 2.62 -4.21
N LEU A 14 -3.56 3.38 -4.80
CA LEU A 14 -3.56 3.65 -6.23
C LEU A 14 -3.11 2.40 -7.02
N GLY A 15 -3.89 1.95 -8.00
CA GLY A 15 -3.55 0.79 -8.82
C GLY A 15 -2.53 1.06 -9.91
N TYR A 16 -1.99 -0.02 -10.48
CA TYR A 16 -0.94 0.05 -11.50
C TYR A 16 -1.29 0.94 -12.70
N SER A 17 -2.56 0.95 -13.12
CA SER A 17 -3.03 1.60 -14.35
C SER A 17 -3.90 2.83 -14.10
N ASP A 18 -3.74 3.49 -12.95
CA ASP A 18 -4.62 4.60 -12.54
C ASP A 18 -4.10 6.00 -12.91
N ILE A 19 -2.84 6.13 -13.37
CA ILE A 19 -2.27 7.41 -13.84
C ILE A 19 -2.08 7.43 -15.36
N GLY A 20 -2.14 8.61 -15.97
CA GLY A 20 -2.17 8.78 -17.43
C GLY A 20 -0.99 8.15 -18.16
N CYS A 21 0.23 8.39 -17.69
CA CYS A 21 1.45 7.77 -18.22
C CYS A 21 1.55 6.24 -17.98
N PHE A 22 0.61 5.65 -17.24
CA PHE A 22 0.38 4.21 -17.11
C PHE A 22 -0.99 3.80 -17.70
N GLY A 23 -1.49 4.52 -18.71
CA GLY A 23 -2.62 4.15 -19.56
C GLY A 23 -4.00 4.50 -19.03
N SER A 24 -4.09 5.33 -17.98
CA SER A 24 -5.36 5.77 -17.41
C SER A 24 -6.00 6.93 -18.17
N GLU A 25 -7.32 6.99 -18.14
CA GLU A 25 -8.14 8.14 -18.55
C GLU A 25 -8.20 9.28 -17.53
N ILE A 26 -7.71 9.03 -16.31
CA ILE A 26 -7.74 9.99 -15.20
C ILE A 26 -6.75 11.12 -15.48
N ASN A 27 -7.16 12.36 -15.23
CA ASN A 27 -6.37 13.54 -15.55
C ASN A 27 -5.25 13.74 -14.51
N THR A 28 -4.05 13.25 -14.81
CA THR A 28 -2.85 13.37 -13.97
C THR A 28 -1.69 14.11 -14.66
N PRO A 29 -1.89 15.35 -15.14
CA PRO A 29 -0.93 16.03 -16.00
C PRO A 29 0.44 16.27 -15.35
N ASN A 30 0.52 16.38 -14.02
CA ASN A 30 1.79 16.60 -13.33
C ASN A 30 2.61 15.32 -13.26
N LEU A 31 2.00 14.20 -12.88
CA LEU A 31 2.64 12.88 -12.91
C LEU A 31 3.00 12.48 -14.34
N ASP A 32 2.15 12.76 -15.31
CA ASP A 32 2.42 12.48 -16.73
C ASP A 32 3.62 13.29 -17.22
N SER A 33 3.72 14.57 -16.81
CA SER A 33 4.88 15.40 -17.11
C SER A 33 6.16 14.87 -16.47
N LEU A 34 6.12 14.44 -15.20
CA LEU A 34 7.27 13.82 -14.54
C LEU A 34 7.71 12.52 -15.22
N GLY A 35 6.75 11.66 -15.60
CA GLY A 35 7.01 10.40 -16.29
C GLY A 35 7.61 10.60 -17.68
N ASN A 36 6.99 11.48 -18.48
CA ASN A 36 7.42 11.79 -19.85
C ASN A 36 8.73 12.58 -19.93
N ASN A 37 9.22 13.13 -18.81
CA ASN A 37 10.51 13.82 -18.72
C ASN A 37 11.47 13.14 -17.73
N GLY A 38 11.18 11.89 -17.36
CA GLY A 38 11.96 11.12 -16.40
C GLY A 38 12.04 9.64 -16.75
N LEU A 39 12.38 8.82 -15.77
CA LEU A 39 12.36 7.36 -15.88
C LEU A 39 11.00 6.85 -15.42
N MET A 40 10.39 5.99 -16.22
CA MET A 40 9.25 5.17 -15.81
C MET A 40 9.73 3.73 -15.61
N MET A 41 9.57 3.19 -14.40
CA MET A 41 9.93 1.81 -14.13
C MET A 41 8.66 0.95 -14.07
N THR A 42 8.60 -0.09 -14.90
CA THR A 42 7.41 -0.94 -15.02
C THR A 42 7.34 -2.02 -13.96
N GLN A 43 8.47 -2.34 -13.32
CA GLN A 43 8.63 -3.46 -12.39
C GLN A 43 9.13 -3.01 -11.02
N MET A 44 8.47 -2.00 -10.45
CA MET A 44 8.61 -1.65 -9.05
C MET A 44 7.61 -2.43 -8.19
N TYR A 45 8.12 -3.08 -7.14
CA TYR A 45 7.35 -3.97 -6.29
C TYR A 45 7.21 -3.49 -4.85
N ASN A 46 5.99 -3.41 -4.37
CA ASN A 46 5.65 -3.11 -2.97
C ASN A 46 5.49 -4.40 -2.13
N SER A 47 4.96 -4.28 -0.91
CA SER A 47 4.77 -5.39 0.05
C SER A 47 3.31 -5.85 0.18
N ALA A 48 2.48 -5.64 -0.85
CA ALA A 48 1.05 -5.98 -0.96
C ALA A 48 0.09 -5.23 -0.01
N ARG A 49 0.61 -4.48 0.98
CA ARG A 49 -0.20 -3.76 1.97
C ARG A 49 0.51 -2.52 2.49
N CYS A 50 -0.27 -1.50 2.84
CA CYS A 50 0.20 -0.15 3.14
C CYS A 50 1.27 -0.06 4.24
N CYS A 51 1.03 -0.58 5.44
CA CYS A 51 1.99 -0.51 6.54
C CYS A 51 3.26 -1.36 6.32
N PRO A 52 3.19 -2.62 5.84
CA PRO A 52 4.36 -3.38 5.36
C PRO A 52 5.20 -2.64 4.31
N SER A 53 4.54 -2.03 3.32
CA SER A 53 5.22 -1.30 2.24
C SER A 53 5.95 -0.08 2.77
N ARG A 54 5.30 0.72 3.61
CA ARG A 54 5.91 1.89 4.25
C ARG A 54 7.11 1.50 5.12
N ALA A 55 6.99 0.41 5.88
CA ALA A 55 8.09 -0.09 6.69
C ALA A 55 9.29 -0.50 5.84
N SER A 56 9.04 -1.21 4.73
CA SER A 56 10.10 -1.62 3.81
C SER A 56 10.75 -0.43 3.11
N LEU A 57 9.95 0.49 2.60
CA LEU A 57 10.40 1.71 1.91
C LEU A 57 11.29 2.58 2.79
N LEU A 58 10.84 2.85 4.03
CA LEU A 58 11.54 3.78 4.93
C LEU A 58 12.86 3.22 5.45
N THR A 59 13.02 1.89 5.54
CA THR A 59 14.14 1.25 6.24
C THR A 59 15.10 0.52 5.29
N GLY A 60 14.63 0.12 4.12
CA GLY A 60 15.36 -0.75 3.20
C GLY A 60 15.40 -2.22 3.64
N LEU A 61 14.53 -2.62 4.57
CA LEU A 61 14.39 -3.99 5.06
C LEU A 61 13.12 -4.65 4.51
N THR A 62 12.97 -5.95 4.74
CA THR A 62 11.67 -6.61 4.62
C THR A 62 10.72 -6.12 5.72
N PRO A 63 9.39 -6.19 5.52
CA PRO A 63 8.42 -5.80 6.54
C PRO A 63 8.65 -6.51 7.88
N HIS A 64 8.91 -7.81 7.85
CA HIS A 64 9.19 -8.64 9.02
C HIS A 64 10.43 -8.21 9.78
N GLN A 65 11.53 -7.89 9.09
CA GLN A 65 12.74 -7.38 9.75
C GLN A 65 12.57 -5.96 10.29
N ALA A 66 11.70 -5.16 9.66
CA ALA A 66 11.36 -3.83 10.14
C ALA A 66 10.36 -3.83 11.32
N GLY A 67 9.80 -5.00 11.69
CA GLY A 67 8.87 -5.16 12.81
C GLY A 67 7.37 -5.05 12.43
N VAL A 68 7.06 -4.93 11.14
CA VAL A 68 5.70 -4.76 10.61
C VAL A 68 5.37 -5.90 9.63
N GLY A 69 5.56 -7.16 10.06
CA GLY A 69 5.31 -8.36 9.25
C GLY A 69 3.84 -8.64 8.92
N HIS A 70 2.89 -7.96 9.57
CA HIS A 70 1.45 -8.06 9.31
C HIS A 70 0.86 -6.64 9.13
N MET A 71 -0.10 -6.25 9.96
CA MET A 71 -0.57 -4.88 10.10
C MET A 71 0.13 -4.22 11.30
N VAL A 72 -0.41 -3.12 11.81
CA VAL A 72 0.17 -2.39 12.93
C VAL A 72 -0.18 -2.99 14.31
N ASP A 73 -0.96 -4.07 14.37
CA ASP A 73 -1.23 -4.76 15.63
C ASP A 73 0.01 -5.50 16.15
N ASN A 74 0.21 -5.48 17.48
CA ASN A 74 1.29 -6.22 18.11
C ASN A 74 0.89 -7.69 18.32
N LEU A 75 1.51 -8.58 17.54
CA LEU A 75 1.26 -10.02 17.55
C LEU A 75 2.28 -10.80 18.41
N GLY A 76 2.94 -10.13 19.37
CA GLY A 76 3.71 -10.78 20.44
C GLY A 76 5.13 -11.23 20.06
N THR A 77 5.62 -10.91 18.86
CA THR A 77 7.00 -11.16 18.43
C THR A 77 7.64 -9.90 17.87
N HIS A 78 8.98 -9.87 17.80
CA HIS A 78 9.70 -8.73 17.24
C HIS A 78 9.32 -8.44 15.77
N ASN A 79 9.22 -9.48 14.95
CA ASN A 79 8.94 -9.35 13.52
C ASN A 79 7.49 -8.92 13.22
N TYR A 80 6.60 -9.07 14.19
CA TYR A 80 5.19 -8.73 14.11
C TYR A 80 4.77 -7.82 15.29
N GLN A 81 5.65 -6.91 15.70
CA GLN A 81 5.39 -6.00 16.81
C GLN A 81 4.44 -4.87 16.44
N GLY A 82 4.24 -4.61 15.14
CA GLY A 82 3.24 -3.67 14.61
C GLY A 82 3.73 -2.23 14.43
N TYR A 83 4.99 -1.95 14.74
CA TYR A 83 5.63 -0.65 14.61
C TYR A 83 7.09 -0.81 14.22
N LEU A 84 7.70 0.23 13.65
CA LEU A 84 9.11 0.18 13.24
C LEU A 84 10.02 -0.21 14.40
N SER A 85 10.86 -1.22 14.14
CA SER A 85 11.87 -1.74 15.05
C SER A 85 12.92 -0.69 15.42
N ASP A 86 13.45 -0.80 16.64
CA ASP A 86 14.64 -0.05 17.11
C ASP A 86 15.94 -0.61 16.50
N ASN A 87 15.88 -1.77 15.84
CA ASN A 87 16.98 -2.43 15.12
C ASN A 87 16.99 -2.09 13.62
N CYS A 88 16.30 -1.03 13.20
CA CYS A 88 16.34 -0.51 11.84
C CYS A 88 16.44 1.02 11.86
N VAL A 89 17.01 1.59 10.81
CA VAL A 89 17.21 3.05 10.69
C VAL A 89 16.47 3.54 9.44
N THR A 90 15.71 4.63 9.58
CA THR A 90 14.96 5.19 8.46
C THR A 90 15.86 5.98 7.52
N ILE A 91 15.37 6.25 6.30
CA ILE A 91 15.98 7.21 5.37
C ILE A 91 16.24 8.55 6.07
N ALA A 92 15.24 9.08 6.80
CA ALA A 92 15.37 10.36 7.49
C ALA A 92 16.49 10.33 8.55
N GLU A 93 16.55 9.29 9.38
CA GLU A 93 17.61 9.11 10.38
C GLU A 93 19.00 9.03 9.72
N CYS A 94 19.13 8.30 8.59
CA CYS A 94 20.38 8.20 7.84
C CYS A 94 20.79 9.53 7.20
N LEU A 95 19.87 10.30 6.62
CA LEU A 95 20.24 11.53 5.93
C LEU A 95 20.54 12.68 6.90
N LYS A 96 19.84 12.71 8.04
CA LYS A 96 20.07 13.70 9.11
C LYS A 96 21.49 13.67 9.64
N SER A 97 22.13 12.50 9.73
CA SER A 97 23.55 12.38 10.12
C SER A 97 24.53 13.01 9.13
N THR A 98 24.06 13.45 7.96
CA THR A 98 24.87 14.09 6.91
C THR A 98 24.43 15.52 6.57
N GLY A 99 23.63 16.13 7.44
CA GLY A 99 23.22 17.53 7.36
C GLY A 99 21.95 17.80 6.54
N TYR A 100 21.19 16.76 6.15
CA TYR A 100 19.90 16.98 5.51
C TYR A 100 18.86 17.47 6.52
N GLN A 101 18.02 18.39 6.06
CA GLN A 101 16.73 18.66 6.69
C GLN A 101 15.74 17.58 6.28
N THR A 102 14.88 17.14 7.19
CA THR A 102 13.98 16.01 6.94
C THR A 102 12.53 16.36 7.24
N PHE A 103 11.66 16.19 6.25
CA PHE A 103 10.28 16.64 6.32
C PHE A 103 9.33 15.49 5.97
N MET A 104 8.20 15.43 6.66
CA MET A 104 7.12 14.52 6.30
C MET A 104 5.78 15.24 6.29
N SER A 105 5.01 15.07 5.22
CA SER A 105 3.62 15.50 5.13
C SER A 105 2.74 14.33 4.70
N GLY A 106 1.82 13.90 5.57
CA GLY A 106 0.84 12.85 5.29
C GLY A 106 0.85 11.65 6.23
N LYS A 107 0.45 10.49 5.72
CA LYS A 107 0.17 9.25 6.46
C LYS A 107 1.44 8.52 6.90
N TRP A 108 1.56 8.25 8.21
CA TRP A 108 2.66 7.48 8.80
C TRP A 108 2.44 5.97 8.74
N HIS A 109 1.43 5.46 9.46
CA HIS A 109 0.99 4.06 9.46
C HIS A 109 2.07 2.99 9.73
N VAL A 110 3.14 3.34 10.46
CA VAL A 110 4.16 2.38 10.92
C VAL A 110 4.53 2.60 12.39
N GLY A 111 3.61 3.25 13.12
CA GLY A 111 3.76 3.65 14.51
C GLY A 111 3.00 2.79 15.51
N GLY A 112 2.46 1.62 15.12
CA GLY A 112 1.71 0.77 16.05
C GLY A 112 0.20 0.90 15.94
N GLY A 113 -0.51 -0.15 16.38
CA GLY A 113 -1.95 -0.29 16.35
C GLY A 113 -2.55 0.33 17.60
N GLU A 114 -3.52 1.21 17.41
CA GLU A 114 -4.02 2.06 18.47
C GLU A 114 -5.53 2.10 18.57
N ASN A 115 -5.97 2.41 19.79
CA ASN A 115 -7.33 2.83 20.05
C ASN A 115 -7.52 4.30 19.64
N MET A 116 -7.99 4.49 18.40
CA MET A 116 -8.21 5.80 17.78
C MET A 116 -9.22 6.69 18.53
N MET A 117 -9.97 6.14 19.49
CA MET A 117 -11.00 6.89 20.23
C MET A 117 -10.47 7.77 21.35
N ASN A 118 -9.25 7.53 21.82
CA ASN A 118 -8.68 8.34 22.90
C ASN A 118 -7.27 8.85 22.54
N PRO A 119 -7.13 9.78 21.58
CA PRO A 119 -5.84 10.38 21.22
C PRO A 119 -5.15 11.06 22.41
N GLU A 120 -5.91 11.50 23.43
CA GLU A 120 -5.35 12.10 24.64
C GLU A 120 -4.63 11.08 25.55
N ASN A 121 -4.94 9.79 25.40
CA ASN A 121 -4.23 8.69 26.08
C ASN A 121 -3.05 8.16 25.26
N TYR A 122 -2.74 8.80 24.14
CA TYR A 122 -1.63 8.42 23.30
C TYR A 122 -0.31 8.66 24.02
N ASN A 123 0.47 7.60 24.18
CA ASN A 123 1.81 7.67 24.75
C ASN A 123 2.82 8.10 23.69
N LEU A 124 2.74 9.36 23.25
CA LEU A 124 3.47 9.86 22.08
C LEU A 124 4.95 9.64 22.31
N GLY A 125 5.53 8.79 21.47
CA GLY A 125 6.94 8.54 21.50
C GLY A 125 7.48 7.68 22.63
N LYS A 126 6.60 6.92 23.27
CA LYS A 126 7.04 5.79 24.08
C LYS A 126 7.32 4.59 23.19
N LYS A 127 8.13 3.67 23.72
CA LYS A 127 8.37 2.35 23.10
C LYS A 127 7.04 1.70 22.70
N GLY A 128 6.89 1.37 21.42
CA GLY A 128 5.63 0.89 20.85
C GLY A 128 4.93 1.86 19.91
N PHE A 129 5.20 3.16 20.04
CA PHE A 129 4.47 4.22 19.33
C PHE A 129 5.39 5.28 18.70
N PRO A 130 6.33 4.88 17.84
CA PRO A 130 7.29 5.81 17.26
C PRO A 130 6.60 6.79 16.32
N THR A 131 6.76 8.09 16.58
CA THR A 131 6.26 9.14 15.68
C THR A 131 7.28 9.44 14.57
N PRO A 132 6.89 10.12 13.47
CA PRO A 132 7.84 10.57 12.46
C PRO A 132 9.01 11.37 13.05
N LYS A 133 8.77 12.22 14.07
CA LYS A 133 9.83 13.03 14.67
C LYS A 133 10.90 12.22 15.38
N GLU A 134 10.52 11.10 15.96
CA GLU A 134 11.43 10.19 16.63
C GLU A 134 12.17 9.31 15.64
N ARG A 135 11.55 9.09 14.48
CA ARG A 135 12.11 8.33 13.37
C ARG A 135 12.76 9.22 12.31
N GLY A 136 13.34 10.32 12.77
CA GLY A 136 14.29 11.13 12.02
C GLY A 136 13.75 12.44 11.47
N PHE A 137 12.43 12.62 11.34
CA PHE A 137 11.87 13.80 10.67
C PHE A 137 11.90 15.08 11.54
N ASP A 138 12.46 16.16 11.02
CA ASP A 138 12.56 17.45 11.69
C ASP A 138 11.21 18.18 11.79
N LYS A 139 10.39 18.06 10.75
CA LYS A 139 9.02 18.61 10.68
C LYS A 139 8.02 17.53 10.26
N PHE A 140 6.82 17.58 10.84
CA PHE A 140 5.76 16.64 10.51
C PHE A 140 4.38 17.30 10.49
N PHE A 141 3.59 16.98 9.48
CA PHE A 141 2.15 17.18 9.46
C PHE A 141 1.49 15.92 8.94
N GLY A 142 0.45 15.43 9.59
CA GLY A 142 -0.34 14.33 9.06
C GLY A 142 -0.89 13.39 10.10
N THR A 143 -1.08 12.12 9.75
CA THR A 143 -1.82 11.15 10.55
C THR A 143 -0.94 9.96 10.92
N LEU A 144 -1.21 9.37 12.09
CA LEU A 144 -0.57 8.14 12.52
C LEU A 144 -1.35 6.91 12.07
N SER A 145 -2.67 7.03 11.99
CA SER A 145 -3.59 5.99 11.57
C SER A 145 -3.44 5.57 10.10
N GLY A 146 -4.01 4.40 9.79
CA GLY A 146 -3.96 3.82 8.45
C GLY A 146 -5.01 4.32 7.46
N ALA A 147 -6.08 4.94 7.93
CA ALA A 147 -7.17 5.46 7.13
C ALA A 147 -8.03 6.40 8.01
N GLY A 148 -8.95 7.12 7.38
CA GLY A 148 -9.94 7.92 8.10
C GLY A 148 -10.64 8.93 7.20
N ASN A 149 -11.55 9.72 7.78
CA ASN A 149 -12.32 10.72 7.05
C ASN A 149 -11.41 11.84 6.51
N PHE A 150 -11.37 12.08 5.19
CA PHE A 150 -10.48 13.10 4.60
C PHE A 150 -10.84 14.54 5.01
N TYR A 151 -12.04 14.80 5.52
CA TYR A 151 -12.44 16.11 6.02
C TYR A 151 -12.23 16.24 7.54
N ASN A 152 -12.07 15.12 8.26
CA ASN A 152 -11.78 15.11 9.69
C ASN A 152 -10.94 13.88 10.06
N PRO A 153 -9.65 13.85 9.66
CA PRO A 153 -8.84 12.65 9.80
C PRO A 153 -8.52 12.38 11.29
N PRO A 154 -8.66 11.12 11.74
CA PRO A 154 -8.28 10.74 13.10
C PRO A 154 -6.77 10.84 13.25
N THR A 155 -6.30 11.06 14.48
CA THR A 155 -4.85 11.15 14.80
C THR A 155 -4.10 12.24 14.03
N LEU A 156 -4.79 13.28 13.52
CA LEU A 156 -4.15 14.39 12.84
C LEU A 156 -3.20 15.13 13.78
N MET A 157 -1.99 15.36 13.31
CA MET A 157 -0.91 15.96 14.07
C MET A 157 -0.22 17.08 13.29
N LEU A 158 0.24 18.06 14.06
CA LEU A 158 1.27 18.99 13.66
C LEU A 158 2.43 18.84 14.64
N GLU A 159 3.60 18.51 14.12
CA GLU A 159 4.78 18.12 14.89
C GLU A 159 4.47 16.93 15.80
N ASN A 160 4.68 17.05 17.12
CA ASN A 160 4.36 16.02 18.11
C ASN A 160 3.07 16.32 18.89
N LYS A 161 2.08 16.97 18.26
CA LYS A 161 0.82 17.34 18.91
C LYS A 161 -0.37 16.98 18.03
N PHE A 162 -1.38 16.35 18.63
CA PHE A 162 -2.68 16.21 17.99
C PHE A 162 -3.33 17.57 17.80
N ILE A 163 -3.95 17.75 16.64
CA ILE A 163 -4.72 18.94 16.28
C ILE A 163 -6.12 18.53 15.84
N LYS A 164 -7.07 19.46 15.91
CA LYS A 164 -8.44 19.25 15.45
C LYS A 164 -8.65 20.00 14.14
N VAL A 165 -9.56 19.48 13.31
CA VAL A 165 -10.07 20.22 12.17
C VAL A 165 -11.15 21.20 12.67
N GLU A 166 -10.95 22.48 12.38
CA GLU A 166 -11.86 23.56 12.82
C GLU A 166 -12.61 24.22 11.64
N SER A 167 -12.33 23.80 10.39
CA SER A 167 -12.90 24.39 9.18
C SER A 167 -13.56 23.34 8.29
N ASN A 168 -14.66 23.74 7.63
CA ASN A 168 -15.32 22.93 6.60
C ASN A 168 -14.58 22.97 5.25
N ASP A 169 -13.61 23.88 5.09
CA ASP A 169 -12.74 23.97 3.91
C ASP A 169 -11.50 23.06 4.01
N PHE A 170 -11.45 22.23 5.05
CA PHE A 170 -10.38 21.26 5.24
C PHE A 170 -10.62 20.03 4.37
N HIS A 171 -9.63 19.67 3.54
CA HIS A 171 -9.55 18.37 2.91
C HIS A 171 -8.12 17.86 2.96
N TYR A 172 -7.94 16.65 3.49
CA TYR A 172 -6.63 16.17 3.90
C TYR A 172 -5.64 16.08 2.74
N THR A 173 -6.08 15.68 1.55
CA THR A 173 -5.25 15.64 0.33
C THR A 173 -4.68 17.03 -0.02
N ASP A 174 -5.47 18.09 0.12
CA ASP A 174 -4.99 19.46 -0.12
C ASP A 174 -4.03 19.89 0.99
N GLU A 175 -4.38 19.60 2.25
CA GLU A 175 -3.57 19.97 3.41
C GLU A 175 -2.19 19.28 3.44
N ILE A 176 -2.08 18.05 2.95
CA ILE A 176 -0.81 17.35 2.75
C ILE A 176 0.10 18.17 1.83
N SER A 177 -0.44 18.66 0.71
CA SER A 177 0.33 19.43 -0.27
C SER A 177 0.68 20.83 0.26
N LYS A 178 -0.29 21.51 0.90
CA LYS A 178 -0.05 22.83 1.54
C LYS A 178 1.05 22.76 2.60
N HIS A 179 1.05 21.73 3.45
CA HIS A 179 2.09 21.58 4.47
C HIS A 179 3.44 21.17 3.89
N ALA A 180 3.46 20.38 2.80
CA ALA A 180 4.69 20.10 2.06
C ALA A 180 5.31 21.40 1.51
N VAL A 181 4.51 22.23 0.81
CA VAL A 181 4.94 23.54 0.32
C VAL A 181 5.45 24.43 1.45
N LYS A 182 4.70 24.52 2.57
CA LYS A 182 5.10 25.29 3.75
C LYS A 182 6.45 24.82 4.32
N MET A 183 6.70 23.51 4.39
CA MET A 183 7.99 22.98 4.86
C MET A 183 9.14 23.34 3.91
N ILE A 184 8.90 23.36 2.59
CA ILE A 184 9.88 23.81 1.59
C ILE A 184 10.15 25.32 1.73
N ASP A 185 9.11 26.12 1.99
CA ASP A 185 9.22 27.56 2.23
C ASP A 185 10.06 27.90 3.45
N GLU A 186 9.83 27.17 4.54
CA GLU A 186 10.50 27.38 5.82
C GLU A 186 11.82 26.61 5.97
N LYS A 187 12.35 26.01 4.90
CA LYS A 187 13.64 25.30 4.94
C LYS A 187 14.79 26.30 5.07
N ASP A 188 15.88 25.88 5.70
CA ASP A 188 17.16 26.59 5.61
C ASP A 188 17.73 26.49 4.17
N GLU A 189 18.31 27.58 3.67
CA GLU A 189 18.81 27.67 2.29
C GLU A 189 20.13 26.92 2.05
N LEU A 190 20.91 26.65 3.10
CA LEU A 190 22.25 26.08 2.99
C LEU A 190 22.23 24.56 2.87
N ASN A 191 21.27 23.92 3.53
CA ASN A 191 21.22 22.47 3.66
C ASN A 191 20.18 21.83 2.72
N PRO A 192 20.52 20.72 2.04
CA PRO A 192 19.55 19.99 1.22
C PRO A 192 18.46 19.38 2.10
N PHE A 193 17.33 19.00 1.50
CA PHE A 193 16.25 18.35 2.23
C PHE A 193 15.84 17.01 1.63
N PHE A 194 15.34 16.13 2.50
CA PHE A 194 14.55 14.97 2.14
C PHE A 194 13.13 15.17 2.62
N MET A 195 12.16 15.04 1.71
CA MET A 195 10.75 15.14 2.01
C MET A 195 10.02 13.86 1.63
N TYR A 196 9.23 13.35 2.56
CA TYR A 196 8.31 12.24 2.33
C TYR A 196 6.87 12.77 2.30
N VAL A 197 6.26 12.76 1.12
CA VAL A 197 4.88 13.21 0.88
C VAL A 197 3.99 11.99 0.72
N ALA A 198 3.29 11.62 1.77
CA ALA A 198 2.60 10.35 1.87
C ALA A 198 1.07 10.58 1.87
N PHE A 199 0.47 10.64 0.69
CA PHE A 199 -0.96 10.84 0.56
C PHE A 199 -1.77 9.69 1.19
N THR A 200 -3.01 9.98 1.57
CA THR A 200 -4.05 8.97 1.83
C THR A 200 -4.92 8.75 0.59
N ALA A 201 -4.87 9.63 -0.40
CA ALA A 201 -5.60 9.42 -1.65
C ALA A 201 -4.90 8.35 -2.51
N PRO A 202 -5.66 7.53 -3.25
CA PRO A 202 -7.12 7.45 -3.32
C PRO A 202 -7.75 6.35 -2.42
N HIS A 203 -7.17 6.06 -1.26
CA HIS A 203 -7.74 5.13 -0.27
C HIS A 203 -9.17 5.53 0.10
N TRP A 204 -9.95 4.55 0.55
CA TRP A 204 -11.27 4.82 1.11
C TRP A 204 -11.19 5.64 2.41
N PRO A 205 -12.24 6.38 2.80
CA PRO A 205 -13.51 6.55 2.09
C PRO A 205 -13.37 7.35 0.79
N LEU A 206 -14.28 7.11 -0.16
CA LEU A 206 -14.35 7.88 -1.41
C LEU A 206 -14.77 9.33 -1.11
N HIS A 207 -13.78 10.20 -0.91
CA HIS A 207 -13.96 11.62 -0.58
C HIS A 207 -13.21 12.51 -1.56
N ALA A 208 -13.92 13.45 -2.18
CA ALA A 208 -13.35 14.48 -3.04
C ALA A 208 -14.32 15.66 -3.09
N TRP A 209 -13.82 16.83 -3.50
CA TRP A 209 -14.66 17.99 -3.73
C TRP A 209 -15.69 17.72 -4.84
N GLU A 210 -16.91 18.23 -4.67
CA GLU A 210 -18.01 18.04 -5.61
C GLU A 210 -17.64 18.57 -7.01
N GLU A 211 -16.93 19.69 -7.07
CA GLU A 211 -16.44 20.26 -8.33
C GLU A 211 -15.47 19.33 -9.06
N ASP A 212 -14.67 18.56 -8.33
CA ASP A 212 -13.75 17.56 -8.91
C ASP A 212 -14.51 16.31 -9.36
N ILE A 213 -15.48 15.82 -8.56
CA ILE A 213 -16.33 14.66 -8.91
C ILE A 213 -17.12 14.94 -10.20
N SER A 214 -17.69 16.15 -10.32
CA SER A 214 -18.54 16.55 -11.44
C SER A 214 -17.86 16.42 -12.82
N LYS A 215 -16.52 16.51 -12.86
CA LYS A 215 -15.72 16.36 -14.10
C LYS A 215 -15.72 14.92 -14.64
N TYR A 216 -16.03 13.93 -13.80
CA TYR A 216 -15.95 12.51 -14.13
C TYR A 216 -17.31 11.83 -14.20
N GLU A 217 -18.39 12.47 -13.75
CA GLU A 217 -19.73 11.89 -13.80
C GLU A 217 -20.13 11.50 -15.22
N GLY A 218 -20.65 10.29 -15.37
CA GLY A 218 -21.09 9.71 -16.61
C GLY A 218 -19.98 9.09 -17.48
N LYS A 219 -18.70 9.26 -17.14
CA LYS A 219 -17.57 8.73 -17.93
C LYS A 219 -17.43 7.20 -17.84
N TYR A 220 -17.96 6.58 -16.79
CA TYR A 220 -17.74 5.18 -16.44
C TYR A 220 -18.96 4.29 -16.67
N ARG A 221 -20.05 4.84 -17.24
CA ARG A 221 -21.29 4.11 -17.57
C ARG A 221 -21.12 2.96 -18.57
N LYS A 222 -19.99 2.90 -19.27
CA LYS A 222 -19.64 1.78 -20.16
C LYS A 222 -19.18 0.54 -19.39
N GLY A 223 -18.82 0.70 -18.12
CA GLY A 223 -18.50 -0.38 -17.20
C GLY A 223 -17.04 -0.80 -17.19
N TRP A 224 -16.69 -1.58 -16.18
CA TRP A 224 -15.32 -2.05 -15.92
C TRP A 224 -14.71 -2.86 -17.06
N SER A 225 -15.48 -3.67 -17.78
CA SER A 225 -14.96 -4.50 -18.87
C SER A 225 -14.35 -3.68 -20.00
N GLU A 226 -15.07 -2.65 -20.45
CA GLU A 226 -14.58 -1.75 -21.49
C GLU A 226 -13.43 -0.89 -20.97
N LEU A 227 -13.52 -0.38 -19.74
CA LEU A 227 -12.45 0.43 -19.17
C LEU A 227 -11.15 -0.36 -19.01
N ARG A 228 -11.22 -1.63 -18.57
CA ARG A 228 -10.06 -2.53 -18.51
C ARG A 228 -9.42 -2.73 -19.88
N MET A 229 -10.22 -2.92 -20.93
CA MET A 229 -9.70 -3.05 -22.29
C MET A 229 -9.02 -1.77 -22.75
N ASN A 230 -9.65 -0.61 -22.55
CA ASN A 230 -9.08 0.67 -22.94
C ASN A 230 -7.73 0.91 -22.27
N ARG A 231 -7.63 0.73 -20.95
CA ARG A 231 -6.37 0.88 -20.22
C ARG A 231 -5.30 -0.11 -20.69
N TYR A 232 -5.71 -1.35 -20.98
CA TYR A 232 -4.80 -2.34 -21.54
C TYR A 232 -4.24 -1.91 -22.90
N GLU A 233 -5.10 -1.44 -23.81
CA GLU A 233 -4.71 -0.98 -25.14
C GLU A 233 -3.76 0.23 -25.08
N GLU A 234 -4.01 1.20 -24.18
CA GLU A 234 -3.14 2.38 -24.00
C GLU A 234 -1.75 2.02 -23.44
N MET A 235 -1.67 0.99 -22.60
CA MET A 235 -0.40 0.57 -21.98
C MET A 235 0.46 -0.32 -22.88
N ILE A 236 -0.12 -1.06 -23.81
CA ILE A 236 0.61 -2.01 -24.67
C ILE A 236 1.64 -1.28 -25.54
N GLY A 237 2.89 -1.74 -25.51
CA GLY A 237 3.99 -1.12 -26.23
C GLY A 237 4.60 0.10 -25.52
N ASN A 238 4.01 0.49 -24.40
CA ASN A 238 4.52 1.51 -23.48
C ASN A 238 5.00 0.83 -22.18
N VAL A 239 4.19 0.89 -21.12
CA VAL A 239 4.50 0.31 -19.79
C VAL A 239 4.13 -1.18 -19.66
N LEU A 240 3.59 -1.78 -20.72
CA LEU A 240 3.34 -3.22 -20.83
C LEU A 240 3.94 -3.81 -22.11
N ASP A 241 4.52 -5.00 -21.97
CA ASP A 241 4.93 -5.83 -23.11
C ASP A 241 3.69 -6.42 -23.81
N GLN A 242 3.72 -6.46 -25.15
CA GLN A 242 2.65 -7.01 -26.00
C GLN A 242 2.31 -8.48 -25.69
N LYS A 243 3.26 -9.25 -25.14
CA LYS A 243 3.01 -10.65 -24.76
C LYS A 243 2.22 -10.82 -23.46
N TRP A 244 2.18 -9.80 -22.61
CA TRP A 244 1.44 -9.86 -21.36
C TRP A 244 -0.06 -9.65 -21.62
N GLN A 245 -0.84 -10.68 -21.31
CA GLN A 245 -2.26 -10.71 -21.67
C GLN A 245 -3.11 -9.93 -20.67
N LEU A 246 -4.20 -9.33 -21.13
CA LEU A 246 -5.27 -8.89 -20.23
C LEU A 246 -5.86 -10.09 -19.50
N THR A 247 -5.78 -10.09 -18.17
CA THR A 247 -6.36 -11.16 -17.36
C THR A 247 -7.88 -11.17 -17.47
N LYS A 248 -8.47 -12.36 -17.31
CA LYS A 248 -9.92 -12.48 -17.11
C LYS A 248 -10.34 -11.63 -15.92
N GLU A 249 -11.55 -11.10 -15.98
CA GLU A 249 -12.16 -10.44 -14.83
C GLU A 249 -12.16 -11.37 -13.62
N ASP A 250 -12.08 -10.80 -12.41
CA ASP A 250 -12.22 -11.58 -11.20
C ASP A 250 -13.53 -12.39 -11.25
N PRO A 251 -13.50 -13.70 -10.95
CA PRO A 251 -14.70 -14.51 -10.98
C PRO A 251 -15.83 -14.05 -10.04
N ALA A 252 -15.55 -13.23 -9.01
CA ALA A 252 -16.57 -12.62 -8.16
C ALA A 252 -17.10 -11.27 -8.70
N THR A 253 -16.46 -10.69 -9.72
CA THR A 253 -16.97 -9.53 -10.43
C THR A 253 -18.22 -9.92 -11.23
N PRO A 254 -19.34 -9.20 -11.07
CA PRO A 254 -20.50 -9.45 -11.92
C PRO A 254 -20.30 -8.92 -13.34
N ASN A 255 -21.09 -9.42 -14.29
CA ASN A 255 -21.15 -8.77 -15.60
C ASN A 255 -21.76 -7.37 -15.48
N TRP A 256 -21.20 -6.38 -16.19
CA TRP A 256 -21.74 -5.01 -16.20
C TRP A 256 -23.22 -4.96 -16.60
N GLY A 257 -23.63 -5.77 -17.57
CA GLY A 257 -25.03 -5.87 -18.01
C GLY A 257 -26.01 -6.17 -16.87
N ASP A 258 -25.59 -7.00 -15.91
CA ASP A 258 -26.38 -7.46 -14.77
C ASP A 258 -26.38 -6.48 -13.58
N VAL A 259 -25.67 -5.36 -13.68
CA VAL A 259 -25.61 -4.32 -12.64
C VAL A 259 -26.90 -3.50 -12.64
N ARG A 260 -27.55 -3.43 -11.47
CA ARG A 260 -28.79 -2.66 -11.27
C ARG A 260 -28.55 -1.17 -11.11
N TYR A 261 -27.53 -0.77 -10.35
CA TYR A 261 -27.26 0.62 -9.97
C TYR A 261 -26.07 1.20 -10.73
N LYS A 262 -26.14 1.21 -12.08
CA LYS A 262 -25.03 1.64 -12.94
C LYS A 262 -24.58 3.08 -12.72
N ASP A 263 -25.52 4.00 -12.48
CA ASP A 263 -25.18 5.40 -12.19
C ASP A 263 -24.43 5.54 -10.86
N TRP A 264 -24.72 4.69 -9.87
CA TRP A 264 -23.99 4.71 -8.60
C TRP A 264 -22.59 4.10 -8.74
N GLU A 265 -22.43 3.04 -9.53
CA GLU A 265 -21.10 2.51 -9.89
C GLU A 265 -20.25 3.54 -10.64
N ASP A 266 -20.86 4.28 -11.57
CA ASP A 266 -20.22 5.39 -12.27
C ASP A 266 -19.76 6.47 -11.29
N LEU A 267 -20.61 6.87 -10.33
CA LEU A 267 -20.24 7.84 -9.30
C LEU A 267 -19.11 7.36 -8.39
N LYS A 268 -19.07 6.08 -8.00
CA LYS A 268 -17.94 5.53 -7.20
C LYS A 268 -16.61 5.73 -7.93
N MET A 269 -16.56 5.37 -9.22
CA MET A 269 -15.34 5.55 -10.02
C MET A 269 -15.05 7.03 -10.31
N ALA A 270 -16.07 7.87 -10.46
CA ALA A 270 -15.92 9.33 -10.59
C ALA A 270 -15.27 9.95 -9.36
N THR A 271 -15.73 9.60 -8.15
CA THR A 271 -15.12 10.10 -6.91
C THR A 271 -13.70 9.57 -6.71
N TYR A 272 -13.45 8.29 -7.01
CA TYR A 272 -12.09 7.73 -6.99
C TYR A 272 -11.14 8.48 -7.94
N SER A 273 -11.61 8.80 -9.15
CA SER A 273 -10.84 9.55 -10.15
C SER A 273 -10.59 10.99 -9.71
N ALA A 274 -11.58 11.61 -9.07
CA ALA A 274 -11.45 12.95 -8.50
C ALA A 274 -10.41 12.99 -7.36
N GLN A 275 -10.32 11.95 -6.51
CA GLN A 275 -9.27 11.82 -5.48
C GLN A 275 -7.87 11.83 -6.10
N ILE A 276 -7.70 11.13 -7.23
CA ILE A 276 -6.41 11.05 -7.93
C ILE A 276 -6.07 12.39 -8.60
N GLU A 277 -7.01 13.03 -9.30
CA GLU A 277 -6.78 14.36 -9.89
C GLU A 277 -6.45 15.40 -8.81
N GLN A 278 -7.14 15.35 -7.67
CA GLN A 278 -6.86 16.23 -6.54
C GLN A 278 -5.44 16.02 -5.97
N MET A 279 -5.00 14.77 -5.84
CA MET A 279 -3.62 14.44 -5.47
C MET A 279 -2.62 14.98 -6.49
N ASP A 280 -2.84 14.74 -7.79
CA ASP A 280 -1.96 15.22 -8.86
C ASP A 280 -1.85 16.75 -8.88
N ARG A 281 -2.97 17.46 -8.68
CA ARG A 281 -2.97 18.92 -8.51
C ARG A 281 -2.10 19.36 -7.32
N GLY A 282 -2.20 18.64 -6.20
CA GLY A 282 -1.34 18.84 -5.03
C GLY A 282 0.15 18.66 -5.35
N ILE A 283 0.50 17.59 -6.06
CA ILE A 283 1.87 17.34 -6.56
C ILE A 283 2.35 18.50 -7.44
N GLY A 284 1.48 19.00 -8.33
CA GLY A 284 1.76 20.19 -9.16
C GLY A 284 2.16 21.40 -8.33
N THR A 285 1.46 21.70 -7.23
CA THR A 285 1.81 22.84 -6.36
C THR A 285 3.18 22.71 -5.69
N ILE A 286 3.59 21.48 -5.32
CA ILE A 286 4.93 21.20 -4.78
C ILE A 286 5.98 21.43 -5.87
N ILE A 287 5.76 20.92 -7.09
CA ILE A 287 6.66 21.10 -8.23
C ILE A 287 6.82 22.58 -8.58
N ASP A 288 5.72 23.32 -8.65
CA ASP A 288 5.74 24.74 -8.94
C ASP A 288 6.52 25.50 -7.88
N LYS A 289 6.39 25.11 -6.61
CA LYS A 289 7.21 25.70 -5.55
C LYS A 289 8.70 25.46 -5.76
N LEU A 290 9.12 24.26 -6.13
CA LEU A 290 10.52 23.97 -6.42
C LEU A 290 11.06 24.83 -7.58
N LYS A 291 10.24 25.05 -8.62
CA LYS A 291 10.59 25.90 -9.75
C LYS A 291 10.71 27.37 -9.34
N GLU A 292 9.77 27.86 -8.54
CA GLU A 292 9.76 29.22 -7.99
C GLU A 292 11.06 29.54 -7.24
N ILE A 293 11.53 28.62 -6.41
CA ILE A 293 12.75 28.80 -5.61
C ILE A 293 14.04 28.34 -6.31
N GLY A 294 13.95 27.90 -7.57
CA GLY A 294 15.11 27.46 -8.36
C GLY A 294 15.77 26.15 -7.91
N GLU A 295 15.05 25.29 -7.17
CA GLU A 295 15.57 23.99 -6.69
C GLU A 295 15.09 22.79 -7.52
N PHE A 296 14.21 22.99 -8.50
CA PHE A 296 13.62 21.91 -9.30
C PHE A 296 14.67 21.03 -10.02
N GLU A 297 15.68 21.65 -10.64
CA GLU A 297 16.69 20.93 -11.43
C GLU A 297 17.53 19.95 -10.59
N ASN A 298 17.88 20.35 -9.36
CA ASN A 298 18.67 19.56 -8.40
C ASN A 298 17.79 18.80 -7.38
N THR A 299 16.51 18.56 -7.70
CA THR A 299 15.61 17.76 -6.86
C THR A 299 15.29 16.45 -7.54
N VAL A 300 15.57 15.34 -6.86
CA VAL A 300 15.10 14.01 -7.26
C VAL A 300 13.67 13.84 -6.77
N ILE A 301 12.72 13.70 -7.69
CA ILE A 301 11.33 13.43 -7.38
C ILE A 301 11.03 11.98 -7.75
N MET A 302 10.56 11.21 -6.77
CA MET A 302 10.12 9.83 -6.96
C MET A 302 8.64 9.71 -6.63
N PHE A 303 7.87 8.98 -7.43
CA PHE A 303 6.44 8.71 -7.17
C PHE A 303 6.15 7.21 -7.26
N ALA A 304 5.44 6.67 -6.27
CA ALA A 304 4.90 5.31 -6.28
C ALA A 304 3.54 5.22 -5.57
N ALA A 305 2.85 4.08 -5.68
CA ALA A 305 1.75 3.67 -4.80
C ALA A 305 2.18 2.56 -3.83
N ASP A 306 1.63 2.53 -2.61
CA ASP A 306 2.08 1.62 -1.55
C ASP A 306 1.59 0.18 -1.67
N ASN A 307 0.55 -0.09 -2.44
CA ASN A 307 0.06 -1.40 -2.83
C ASN A 307 -0.79 -1.29 -4.10
N GLY A 308 -1.22 -2.42 -4.66
CA GLY A 308 -2.24 -2.41 -5.71
C GLY A 308 -3.57 -1.78 -5.27
N GLY A 309 -4.48 -1.57 -6.22
CA GLY A 309 -5.83 -1.06 -5.97
C GLY A 309 -6.62 -1.92 -4.97
N CYS A 310 -7.61 -1.34 -4.28
CA CYS A 310 -8.22 -1.91 -3.09
C CYS A 310 -9.58 -2.60 -3.36
N ALA A 311 -9.62 -3.93 -3.33
CA ALA A 311 -10.87 -4.67 -3.59
C ALA A 311 -11.81 -4.78 -2.37
N GLU A 312 -11.54 -4.07 -1.27
CA GLU A 312 -12.33 -4.16 -0.04
C GLU A 312 -13.74 -3.63 -0.26
N PHE A 313 -14.73 -4.35 0.27
CA PHE A 313 -16.13 -3.95 0.29
C PHE A 313 -16.53 -3.50 1.69
N MET A 314 -17.17 -2.33 1.81
CA MET A 314 -17.65 -1.85 3.11
C MET A 314 -19.10 -2.31 3.35
N ALA A 315 -19.27 -3.25 4.28
CA ALA A 315 -20.58 -3.81 4.61
C ALA A 315 -21.42 -2.88 5.50
N GLU A 316 -22.69 -2.71 5.14
CA GLU A 316 -23.69 -1.84 5.80
C GLU A 316 -24.00 -2.27 7.26
N ASP A 317 -24.10 -3.60 7.50
CA ASP A 317 -24.62 -4.22 8.73
C ASP A 317 -23.61 -5.13 9.43
N SER A 318 -22.33 -4.76 9.47
CA SER A 318 -21.44 -5.53 10.36
C SER A 318 -21.72 -5.12 11.81
N ASN A 319 -21.80 -6.10 12.73
CA ASN A 319 -21.59 -5.86 14.17
C ASN A 319 -20.11 -5.47 14.46
N ASN A 320 -19.43 -4.97 13.43
CA ASN A 320 -17.99 -5.00 13.24
C ASN A 320 -17.50 -3.96 12.20
N PRO A 321 -17.98 -2.71 12.16
CA PRO A 321 -17.04 -1.64 12.33
C PRO A 321 -16.89 -1.48 13.84
N GLU A 322 -15.68 -1.59 14.38
CA GLU A 322 -15.42 -0.87 15.63
C GLU A 322 -15.93 0.56 15.40
N PRO A 323 -17.00 1.04 16.08
CA PRO A 323 -17.50 2.40 15.89
C PRO A 323 -16.37 3.41 16.09
N SER A 324 -15.45 2.99 16.96
CA SER A 324 -14.17 3.55 17.30
C SER A 324 -13.24 3.92 16.12
N LYS A 325 -13.16 3.06 15.09
CA LYS A 325 -12.17 3.18 14.00
C LYS A 325 -12.73 3.91 12.76
N PHE A 326 -14.06 3.93 12.58
CA PHE A 326 -14.70 4.34 11.32
C PHE A 326 -15.87 5.34 11.48
N ASN A 327 -16.27 5.70 12.72
CA ASN A 327 -17.30 6.73 12.96
C ASN A 327 -16.72 8.06 13.44
N THR A 328 -15.52 8.46 13.01
CA THR A 328 -15.08 9.85 13.24
C THR A 328 -16.10 10.78 12.55
N PRO A 329 -16.87 11.57 13.30
CA PRO A 329 -17.91 12.40 12.69
C PRO A 329 -17.26 13.44 11.79
N GLY A 330 -18.04 14.01 10.86
CA GLY A 330 -17.59 15.20 10.13
C GLY A 330 -17.26 16.35 11.11
N PRO A 331 -16.55 17.41 10.66
CA PRO A 331 -16.23 18.57 11.51
C PRO A 331 -17.44 19.15 12.25
N ASN A 332 -18.63 19.03 11.64
CA ASN A 332 -19.93 19.52 12.09
C ASN A 332 -20.60 18.61 13.13
N GLY A 333 -20.02 17.44 13.44
CA GLY A 333 -20.60 16.44 14.34
C GLY A 333 -21.65 15.52 13.69
N GLU A 334 -21.88 15.62 12.37
CA GLU A 334 -22.86 14.79 11.67
C GLU A 334 -22.47 13.30 11.69
N LYS A 335 -23.49 12.44 11.78
CA LYS A 335 -23.30 10.99 11.80
C LYS A 335 -22.94 10.49 10.41
N ILE A 336 -21.86 9.73 10.34
CA ILE A 336 -21.39 9.07 9.12
C ILE A 336 -22.37 7.98 8.65
N LYS A 337 -22.66 7.97 7.35
CA LYS A 337 -23.36 6.91 6.62
C LYS A 337 -22.32 5.94 6.07
N PHE A 338 -22.10 4.87 6.82
CA PHE A 338 -21.09 3.86 6.51
C PHE A 338 -21.64 2.76 5.60
N GLY A 339 -20.86 2.38 4.59
CA GLY A 339 -21.13 1.23 3.73
C GLY A 339 -21.27 1.59 2.26
N ASN A 340 -21.06 0.59 1.41
CA ASN A 340 -21.32 0.63 -0.03
C ASN A 340 -22.84 0.58 -0.31
N ILE A 341 -23.55 1.64 0.10
CA ILE A 341 -25.01 1.79 0.05
C ILE A 341 -25.45 2.28 -1.35
N PRO A 342 -26.23 1.51 -2.12
CA PRO A 342 -26.64 1.92 -3.45
C PRO A 342 -27.43 3.24 -3.47
N ASN A 343 -27.10 4.09 -4.44
CA ASN A 343 -27.63 5.45 -4.63
C ASN A 343 -27.22 6.46 -3.54
N LEU A 344 -26.44 6.06 -2.52
CA LEU A 344 -25.78 7.04 -1.66
C LEU A 344 -24.61 7.64 -2.45
N ARG A 345 -24.63 8.96 -2.65
CA ARG A 345 -23.60 9.68 -3.40
C ARG A 345 -22.24 9.57 -2.66
N PRO A 346 -21.18 9.01 -3.27
CA PRO A 346 -19.82 9.12 -2.74
C PRO A 346 -19.30 10.55 -2.85
N GLY A 347 -18.33 10.93 -2.00
CA GLY A 347 -17.71 12.25 -2.00
C GLY A 347 -17.91 13.02 -0.69
N PRO A 348 -19.16 13.29 -0.27
CA PRO A 348 -19.44 14.12 0.89
C PRO A 348 -18.86 13.59 2.21
N VAL A 349 -18.58 14.53 3.11
CA VAL A 349 -18.01 14.31 4.45
C VAL A 349 -18.76 13.31 5.33
N ASP A 350 -20.07 13.17 5.14
CA ASP A 350 -20.94 12.31 5.93
C ASP A 350 -21.10 10.90 5.33
N THR A 351 -20.28 10.53 4.35
CA THR A 351 -20.31 9.20 3.72
C THR A 351 -19.02 8.42 3.99
N PHE A 352 -19.08 7.09 3.98
CA PHE A 352 -17.88 6.28 4.17
C PHE A 352 -18.03 4.97 3.39
N MET A 353 -17.49 4.95 2.18
CA MET A 353 -17.61 3.81 1.25
C MET A 353 -16.33 3.59 0.45
N SER A 354 -16.24 2.45 -0.21
CA SER A 354 -15.14 2.01 -1.07
C SER A 354 -15.59 1.89 -2.52
N TYR A 355 -14.66 1.89 -3.48
CA TYR A 355 -14.99 1.58 -4.87
C TYR A 355 -15.15 0.08 -5.17
N ASP A 356 -14.74 -0.81 -4.24
CA ASP A 356 -14.88 -2.27 -4.27
C ASP A 356 -14.27 -3.04 -5.47
N LEU A 357 -14.50 -4.36 -5.47
CA LEU A 357 -13.79 -5.37 -6.27
C LEU A 357 -13.74 -5.11 -7.79
N PRO A 358 -14.84 -4.81 -8.50
CA PRO A 358 -14.81 -4.64 -9.95
C PRO A 358 -13.94 -3.46 -10.38
N TRP A 359 -13.98 -2.34 -9.65
CA TRP A 359 -13.14 -1.17 -9.92
C TRP A 359 -11.70 -1.41 -9.51
N ALA A 360 -11.43 -2.13 -8.41
CA ALA A 360 -10.07 -2.58 -8.09
C ALA A 360 -9.47 -3.48 -9.19
N ASN A 361 -10.28 -4.28 -9.87
CA ASN A 361 -9.83 -5.07 -11.03
C ASN A 361 -9.53 -4.21 -12.26
N VAL A 362 -10.15 -3.03 -12.37
CA VAL A 362 -9.79 -2.02 -13.37
C VAL A 362 -8.46 -1.36 -13.03
N SER A 363 -8.34 -0.84 -11.81
CA SER A 363 -7.13 -0.19 -11.28
C SER A 363 -5.86 -1.02 -11.49
N ASN A 364 -5.96 -2.35 -11.31
CA ASN A 364 -4.83 -3.27 -11.41
C ASN A 364 -4.65 -3.91 -12.79
N THR A 365 -5.28 -3.37 -13.85
CA THR A 365 -5.06 -3.83 -15.23
C THR A 365 -3.56 -3.83 -15.58
N PRO A 366 -3.03 -4.88 -16.24
CA PRO A 366 -3.72 -6.08 -16.73
C PRO A 366 -3.70 -7.23 -15.71
N PHE A 367 -3.10 -7.03 -14.54
CA PHE A 367 -2.66 -8.07 -13.63
C PHE A 367 -3.78 -8.74 -12.84
N ARG A 368 -3.45 -9.93 -12.30
CA ARG A 368 -4.33 -10.68 -11.40
C ARG A 368 -4.27 -10.11 -9.99
N LEU A 369 -5.43 -10.10 -9.34
CA LEU A 369 -5.60 -9.73 -7.93
C LEU A 369 -5.21 -8.27 -7.65
N PHE A 370 -5.22 -7.91 -6.38
CA PHE A 370 -5.26 -6.52 -5.90
C PHE A 370 -4.50 -6.41 -4.57
N LYS A 371 -4.58 -5.26 -3.89
CA LYS A 371 -4.13 -5.08 -2.49
C LYS A 371 -4.42 -6.32 -1.65
N ARG A 372 -3.48 -6.69 -0.77
CA ARG A 372 -3.41 -7.89 0.10
C ARG A 372 -2.70 -9.09 -0.51
N TRP A 373 -2.85 -9.33 -1.81
CA TRP A 373 -2.24 -10.51 -2.46
C TRP A 373 -0.86 -10.19 -3.03
N VAL A 374 0.04 -11.18 -3.06
CA VAL A 374 1.41 -11.03 -3.61
C VAL A 374 1.53 -11.40 -5.10
N HIS A 375 0.39 -11.50 -5.78
CA HIS A 375 0.30 -11.57 -7.24
C HIS A 375 0.54 -10.19 -7.84
N GLU A 376 0.85 -10.10 -9.14
CA GLU A 376 1.32 -8.85 -9.75
C GLU A 376 0.35 -7.68 -9.55
N GLY A 377 -0.96 -7.90 -9.47
CA GLY A 377 -1.92 -6.81 -9.24
C GLY A 377 -1.97 -6.30 -7.81
N GLY A 378 -1.40 -7.01 -6.83
CA GLY A 378 -1.24 -6.50 -5.46
C GLY A 378 0.12 -5.89 -5.18
N ILE A 379 1.17 -6.34 -5.87
CA ILE A 379 2.56 -5.90 -5.61
C ILE A 379 3.16 -4.99 -6.68
N SER A 380 2.61 -4.91 -7.90
CA SER A 380 3.11 -3.97 -8.91
C SER A 380 2.57 -2.57 -8.64
N THR A 381 3.43 -1.57 -8.76
CA THR A 381 3.05 -0.17 -8.57
C THR A 381 3.68 0.69 -9.66
N PRO A 382 3.00 1.76 -10.14
CA PRO A 382 3.63 2.68 -11.07
C PRO A 382 4.81 3.35 -10.37
N PHE A 383 5.94 3.52 -11.06
CA PHE A 383 7.10 4.17 -10.47
C PHE A 383 7.74 5.15 -11.44
N ILE A 384 7.81 6.41 -11.01
CA ILE A 384 8.38 7.53 -11.77
C ILE A 384 9.57 8.09 -11.01
N ILE A 385 10.63 8.41 -11.73
CA ILE A 385 11.81 9.10 -11.19
C ILE A 385 12.16 10.27 -12.11
N HIS A 386 12.24 11.46 -11.55
CA HIS A 386 12.56 12.68 -12.29
C HIS A 386 13.70 13.42 -11.59
N TRP A 387 14.77 13.71 -12.33
CA TRP A 387 15.94 14.46 -11.84
C TRP A 387 16.63 15.16 -13.02
N PRO A 388 16.24 16.40 -13.38
CA PRO A 388 16.69 17.07 -14.60
C PRO A 388 18.21 17.18 -14.75
N GLU A 389 18.94 17.43 -13.65
CA GLU A 389 20.39 17.55 -13.68
C GLU A 389 21.13 16.26 -14.11
N LYS A 390 20.51 15.08 -13.96
CA LYS A 390 21.15 13.80 -14.30
C LYS A 390 20.41 12.96 -15.33
N ILE A 391 19.09 13.08 -15.39
CA ILE A 391 18.21 12.31 -16.26
C ILE A 391 17.81 13.24 -17.40
N SER A 392 18.54 13.15 -18.51
CA SER A 392 18.43 14.08 -19.65
C SER A 392 17.41 13.67 -20.71
N SER A 393 16.84 12.47 -20.61
CA SER A 393 15.82 11.98 -21.54
C SER A 393 14.90 10.96 -20.88
N HIS A 394 13.66 10.92 -21.37
CA HIS A 394 12.71 9.88 -21.00
C HIS A 394 13.23 8.48 -21.28
N ASN A 395 12.96 7.53 -20.38
CA ASN A 395 13.19 6.11 -20.63
C ASN A 395 12.23 5.22 -19.84
N ILE A 396 11.87 4.08 -20.41
CA ILE A 396 11.10 3.03 -19.75
C ILE A 396 12.06 1.91 -19.34
N ILE A 397 12.12 1.62 -18.04
CA ILE A 397 13.04 0.64 -17.46
C ILE A 397 12.27 -0.55 -16.92
N ASN A 398 12.65 -1.74 -17.38
CA ASN A 398 12.03 -3.01 -16.99
C ASN A 398 12.82 -3.78 -15.93
N ALA A 399 13.87 -3.18 -15.36
CA ALA A 399 14.65 -3.79 -14.28
C ALA A 399 13.77 -3.94 -13.01
N PRO A 400 13.66 -5.15 -12.44
CA PRO A 400 12.84 -5.36 -11.25
C PRO A 400 13.52 -4.79 -10.00
N VAL A 401 12.78 -3.99 -9.25
CA VAL A 401 13.18 -3.39 -7.97
C VAL A 401 12.06 -3.54 -6.95
N GLN A 402 12.39 -3.56 -5.67
CA GLN A 402 11.42 -3.66 -4.57
C GLN A 402 11.49 -2.42 -3.68
N PHE A 403 10.46 -2.16 -2.87
CA PHE A 403 10.43 -1.01 -1.95
C PHE A 403 11.64 -0.94 -1.02
N ALA A 404 12.18 -2.09 -0.62
CA ALA A 404 13.43 -2.16 0.15
C ALA A 404 14.62 -1.49 -0.57
N ASP A 405 14.60 -1.35 -1.89
CA ASP A 405 15.66 -0.75 -2.70
C ASP A 405 15.62 0.79 -2.72
N ILE A 406 14.52 1.42 -2.28
CA ILE A 406 14.40 2.88 -2.21
C ILE A 406 15.38 3.47 -1.21
N SER A 407 15.39 2.95 0.03
CA SER A 407 16.25 3.44 1.10
C SER A 407 17.74 3.45 0.73
N PRO A 408 18.35 2.32 0.29
CA PRO A 408 19.76 2.32 -0.11
C PRO A 408 20.02 3.23 -1.30
N THR A 409 19.09 3.35 -2.26
CA THR A 409 19.23 4.26 -3.41
C THR A 409 19.28 5.73 -2.97
N ILE A 410 18.37 6.15 -2.09
CA ILE A 410 18.35 7.53 -1.57
C ILE A 410 19.59 7.80 -0.72
N ILE A 411 19.98 6.86 0.15
CA ILE A 411 21.19 6.98 0.97
C ILE A 411 22.44 7.15 0.08
N ASP A 412 22.55 6.38 -0.99
CA ASP A 412 23.66 6.42 -1.96
C ASP A 412 23.74 7.77 -2.69
N ILE A 413 22.67 8.21 -3.35
CA ILE A 413 22.69 9.48 -4.12
C ILE A 413 22.90 10.71 -3.24
N CYS A 414 22.52 10.63 -1.97
CA CYS A 414 22.71 11.69 -1.00
C CYS A 414 24.09 11.67 -0.33
N GLY A 415 24.90 10.63 -0.58
CA GLY A 415 26.23 10.44 -0.01
C GLY A 415 26.20 10.14 1.50
N SER A 416 25.14 9.47 1.98
CA SER A 416 25.03 8.99 3.35
C SER A 416 25.42 7.51 3.46
N LYS A 417 25.32 6.94 4.66
CA LYS A 417 25.61 5.54 4.95
C LYS A 417 24.57 4.98 5.91
N TYR A 418 24.14 3.75 5.65
CA TYR A 418 23.35 2.99 6.60
C TYR A 418 24.28 2.48 7.73
N PRO A 419 24.00 2.77 9.01
CA PRO A 419 24.92 2.48 10.09
C PRO A 419 24.83 1.04 10.58
N ASN A 420 25.90 0.52 11.18
CA ASN A 420 25.90 -0.78 11.86
C ASN A 420 25.32 -0.70 13.28
N THR A 421 25.42 0.48 13.91
CA THR A 421 24.87 0.77 15.24
C THR A 421 24.19 2.15 15.24
N PHE A 422 23.08 2.28 15.96
CA PHE A 422 22.34 3.55 16.05
C PHE A 422 21.61 3.64 17.38
N ASN A 423 21.71 4.78 18.06
CA ASN A 423 21.12 5.02 19.40
C ASN A 423 21.38 3.90 20.43
N GLY A 424 22.56 3.27 20.35
CA GLY A 424 22.97 2.19 21.27
C GLY A 424 22.46 0.79 20.90
N ASN A 425 21.74 0.63 19.78
CA ASN A 425 21.29 -0.66 19.26
C ASN A 425 22.17 -1.13 18.11
N ASP A 426 22.34 -2.45 18.00
CA ASP A 426 22.82 -3.09 16.77
C ASP A 426 21.73 -3.04 15.71
N ILE A 427 22.11 -2.66 14.50
CA ILE A 427 21.18 -2.44 13.40
C ILE A 427 21.22 -3.60 12.42
N THR A 428 20.03 -4.06 12.03
CA THR A 428 19.84 -5.09 11.01
C THR A 428 20.41 -4.57 9.68
N PRO A 429 21.35 -5.30 9.05
CA PRO A 429 21.91 -4.89 7.76
C PRO A 429 20.83 -4.70 6.71
N ILE A 430 21.00 -3.66 5.89
CA ILE A 430 20.03 -3.31 4.85
C ILE A 430 19.83 -4.46 3.86
N GLU A 431 18.58 -4.71 3.46
CA GLU A 431 18.25 -5.77 2.52
C GLU A 431 18.28 -5.31 1.08
N GLY A 432 17.79 -4.10 0.83
CA GLY A 432 17.76 -3.54 -0.50
C GLY A 432 19.13 -3.27 -1.11
N GLU A 433 19.12 -3.01 -2.41
CA GLU A 433 20.27 -2.70 -3.23
C GLU A 433 20.04 -1.36 -3.93
N SER A 434 21.05 -0.48 -3.94
CA SER A 434 20.94 0.79 -4.64
C SER A 434 20.85 0.57 -6.15
N PHE A 435 19.80 1.11 -6.78
CA PHE A 435 19.65 1.16 -8.23
C PHE A 435 20.03 2.52 -8.82
N ALA A 436 20.71 3.40 -8.05
CA ALA A 436 21.09 4.76 -8.47
C ALA A 436 21.87 4.82 -9.80
N ARG A 437 22.54 3.72 -10.17
CA ARG A 437 23.21 3.58 -11.47
C ARG A 437 22.25 3.72 -12.67
N LEU A 438 20.96 3.42 -12.50
CA LEU A 438 19.97 3.65 -13.55
C LEU A 438 19.87 5.14 -13.93
N PHE A 439 20.17 6.06 -12.99
CA PHE A 439 20.02 7.50 -13.21
C PHE A 439 21.05 8.08 -14.17
N ASN A 440 22.13 7.35 -14.45
CA ASN A 440 23.12 7.73 -15.45
C ASN A 440 23.06 6.83 -16.72
N GLY A 441 21.99 6.04 -16.86
CA GLY A 441 21.79 5.14 -17.99
C GLY A 441 22.55 3.81 -17.91
N SER A 442 23.20 3.50 -16.78
CA SER A 442 23.86 2.21 -16.59
C SER A 442 22.85 1.11 -16.25
N GLU A 443 23.14 -0.12 -16.67
CA GLU A 443 22.31 -1.29 -16.35
C GLU A 443 22.31 -1.62 -14.85
N PHE A 444 21.17 -2.10 -14.35
CA PHE A 444 21.00 -2.63 -13.00
C PHE A 444 20.41 -4.03 -13.07
N SER A 445 21.00 -4.95 -12.31
CA SER A 445 20.48 -6.28 -12.05
C SER A 445 20.41 -6.49 -10.56
N LYS A 446 19.31 -7.10 -10.10
CA LYS A 446 19.14 -7.47 -8.70
C LYS A 446 19.98 -8.71 -8.40
N ASP A 447 20.87 -8.65 -7.42
CA ASP A 447 21.68 -9.80 -7.03
C ASP A 447 20.89 -10.74 -6.11
N LYS A 448 20.03 -10.18 -5.24
CA LYS A 448 19.21 -10.95 -4.30
C LYS A 448 17.86 -11.35 -4.89
N PRO A 449 17.28 -12.50 -4.46
CA PRO A 449 15.89 -12.82 -4.75
C PRO A 449 14.94 -11.74 -4.23
N LEU A 450 13.85 -11.50 -4.96
CA LEU A 450 12.74 -10.69 -4.46
C LEU A 450 11.75 -11.62 -3.77
N CYS A 451 11.36 -11.33 -2.54
CA CYS A 451 10.50 -12.20 -1.74
C CYS A 451 9.38 -11.40 -1.06
N TRP A 452 8.25 -12.07 -0.86
CA TRP A 452 7.06 -11.50 -0.24
C TRP A 452 6.36 -12.51 0.66
N GLU A 453 5.87 -12.05 1.81
CA GLU A 453 4.85 -12.73 2.59
C GLU A 453 3.89 -11.67 3.16
N HIS A 454 2.59 -11.92 3.04
CA HIS A 454 1.57 -11.15 3.74
C HIS A 454 0.30 -11.99 3.92
N GLU A 455 -0.15 -12.17 5.16
CA GLU A 455 -1.32 -12.97 5.54
C GLU A 455 -1.31 -14.39 4.93
N GLY A 456 -0.14 -15.02 4.91
CA GLY A 456 0.07 -16.36 4.34
C GLY A 456 0.19 -16.38 2.81
N ASN A 457 -0.15 -15.30 2.11
CA ASN A 457 0.16 -15.16 0.70
C ASN A 457 1.67 -15.03 0.56
N ARG A 458 2.27 -15.75 -0.39
CA ARG A 458 3.72 -15.91 -0.45
C ARG A 458 4.23 -15.90 -1.88
N ALA A 459 5.39 -15.30 -2.10
CA ALA A 459 6.03 -15.26 -3.40
C ALA A 459 7.56 -15.13 -3.30
N VAL A 460 8.23 -15.61 -4.35
CA VAL A 460 9.66 -15.40 -4.60
C VAL A 460 9.89 -15.25 -6.10
N ARG A 461 10.78 -14.34 -6.47
CA ARG A 461 11.21 -14.13 -7.86
C ARG A 461 12.74 -14.12 -7.95
N ILE A 462 13.25 -14.91 -8.90
CA ILE A 462 14.67 -14.92 -9.29
C ILE A 462 14.75 -14.84 -10.81
N GLY A 463 15.28 -13.74 -11.32
CA GLY A 463 15.31 -13.44 -12.75
C GLY A 463 13.90 -13.43 -13.35
N GLU A 464 13.68 -14.27 -14.35
CA GLU A 464 12.41 -14.40 -15.06
C GLU A 464 11.37 -15.26 -14.32
N TRP A 465 11.78 -16.06 -13.32
CA TRP A 465 10.89 -17.04 -12.69
C TRP A 465 10.30 -16.50 -11.39
N LYS A 466 8.99 -16.56 -11.26
CA LYS A 466 8.25 -16.23 -10.04
C LYS A 466 7.42 -17.41 -9.58
N LEU A 467 7.59 -17.80 -8.32
CA LEU A 467 6.73 -18.73 -7.61
C LEU A 467 5.79 -17.91 -6.70
N VAL A 468 4.49 -18.16 -6.76
CA VAL A 468 3.47 -17.37 -6.03
C VAL A 468 2.33 -18.24 -5.54
N SER A 469 1.71 -17.89 -4.43
CA SER A 469 0.58 -18.60 -3.85
C SER A 469 -0.36 -17.63 -3.16
N GLU A 470 -1.65 -17.72 -3.49
CA GLU A 470 -2.73 -17.19 -2.64
C GLU A 470 -2.96 -18.20 -1.51
N PHE A 471 -3.07 -17.75 -0.26
CA PHE A 471 -3.36 -18.65 0.87
C PHE A 471 -4.83 -19.12 0.87
N PRO A 472 -5.14 -20.38 1.23
CA PRO A 472 -4.25 -21.52 1.52
C PRO A 472 -3.97 -22.39 0.27
N GLY A 473 -4.01 -21.79 -0.92
CA GLY A 473 -3.80 -22.48 -2.19
C GLY A 473 -2.39 -23.05 -2.37
N PRO A 474 -2.21 -23.91 -3.40
CA PRO A 474 -0.90 -24.42 -3.76
C PRO A 474 -0.05 -23.36 -4.45
N TRP A 475 1.26 -23.61 -4.55
CA TRP A 475 2.15 -22.82 -5.38
C TRP A 475 1.74 -22.83 -6.87
N GLU A 476 1.95 -21.69 -7.51
CA GLU A 476 1.86 -21.45 -8.94
C GLU A 476 3.22 -20.95 -9.43
N LEU A 477 3.64 -21.34 -10.63
CA LEU A 477 4.93 -20.94 -11.21
C LEU A 477 4.72 -20.22 -12.55
N TYR A 478 5.36 -19.07 -12.71
CA TYR A 478 5.27 -18.24 -13.91
C TYR A 478 6.65 -17.82 -14.41
N ASN A 479 6.80 -17.76 -15.73
CA ASN A 479 7.87 -17.00 -16.36
C ASN A 479 7.33 -15.57 -16.58
N ILE A 480 7.78 -14.62 -15.77
CA ILE A 480 7.31 -13.23 -15.75
C ILE A 480 7.78 -12.44 -16.98
N ASN A 481 8.87 -12.85 -17.61
CA ASN A 481 9.22 -12.25 -18.89
C ASN A 481 8.11 -12.58 -19.90
N GLU A 482 7.66 -13.82 -20.01
CA GLU A 482 6.64 -14.21 -21.00
C GLU A 482 5.20 -13.93 -20.58
N ASP A 483 4.89 -14.03 -19.28
CA ASP A 483 3.54 -13.94 -18.73
C ASP A 483 3.57 -13.28 -17.35
N ARG A 484 3.86 -11.97 -17.33
CA ARG A 484 3.73 -11.17 -16.11
C ARG A 484 2.28 -11.12 -15.62
N SER A 485 1.30 -11.37 -16.48
CA SER A 485 -0.10 -11.42 -16.08
C SER A 485 -0.49 -12.65 -15.25
N GLU A 486 0.43 -13.60 -15.05
CA GLU A 486 0.25 -14.79 -14.23
C GLU A 486 -0.94 -15.64 -14.70
N THR A 487 -1.10 -15.84 -16.01
CA THR A 487 -2.25 -16.50 -16.62
C THR A 487 -2.03 -17.97 -16.95
N ASN A 488 -0.79 -18.42 -17.08
CA ASN A 488 -0.41 -19.78 -17.48
C ASN A 488 0.53 -20.41 -16.45
N ASN A 489 -0.04 -21.14 -15.49
CA ASN A 489 0.73 -21.83 -14.45
C ASN A 489 1.58 -22.97 -15.04
N LEU A 490 2.90 -22.87 -14.89
CA LEU A 490 3.91 -23.79 -15.41
C LEU A 490 4.40 -24.82 -14.40
N ILE A 491 3.84 -24.87 -13.18
CA ILE A 491 4.39 -25.68 -12.08
C ILE A 491 4.53 -27.16 -12.42
N ASP A 492 3.60 -27.72 -13.20
CA ASP A 492 3.63 -29.13 -13.63
C ASP A 492 4.69 -29.41 -14.70
N LYS A 493 5.05 -28.39 -15.49
CA LYS A 493 6.06 -28.50 -16.55
C LYS A 493 7.46 -28.26 -16.01
N GLU A 494 7.63 -27.29 -15.11
CA GLU A 494 8.92 -26.79 -14.64
C GLU A 494 9.17 -27.09 -13.15
N LYS A 495 8.91 -28.35 -12.75
CA LYS A 495 8.96 -28.81 -11.35
C LYS A 495 10.31 -28.55 -10.64
N ASN A 496 11.41 -28.64 -11.37
CA ASN A 496 12.75 -28.41 -10.80
C ASN A 496 12.97 -26.93 -10.46
N ILE A 497 12.47 -26.02 -11.30
CA ILE A 497 12.53 -24.58 -11.05
C ILE A 497 11.65 -24.24 -9.86
N ALA A 498 10.43 -24.77 -9.80
CA ALA A 498 9.51 -24.58 -8.67
C ALA A 498 10.16 -24.99 -7.34
N LYS A 499 10.76 -26.18 -7.26
CA LYS A 499 11.45 -26.67 -6.06
C LYS A 499 12.63 -25.79 -5.64
N LYS A 500 13.39 -25.26 -6.62
CA LYS A 500 14.49 -24.34 -6.33
C LYS A 500 13.96 -23.05 -5.71
N LEU A 501 12.96 -22.44 -6.33
CA LEU A 501 12.34 -21.21 -5.81
C LEU A 501 11.70 -21.42 -4.44
N GLU A 502 10.98 -22.53 -4.23
CA GLU A 502 10.38 -22.85 -2.93
C GLU A 502 11.45 -22.93 -1.83
N LYS A 503 12.59 -23.57 -2.12
CA LYS A 503 13.72 -23.61 -1.19
C LYS A 503 14.25 -22.21 -0.86
N GLU A 504 14.46 -21.36 -1.87
CA GLU A 504 14.92 -19.97 -1.68
C GLU A 504 13.93 -19.17 -0.82
N TYR A 505 12.63 -19.32 -1.08
CA TYR A 505 11.59 -18.71 -0.26
C TYR A 505 11.65 -19.21 1.19
N SER A 506 11.75 -20.52 1.43
CA SER A 506 11.80 -21.07 2.80
C SER A 506 13.03 -20.60 3.57
N GLU A 507 14.20 -20.50 2.91
CA GLU A 507 15.43 -20.00 3.51
C GLU A 507 15.32 -18.51 3.85
N TRP A 508 14.76 -17.70 2.94
CA TRP A 508 14.45 -16.29 3.17
C TRP A 508 13.45 -16.11 4.33
N ALA A 509 12.32 -16.83 4.30
CA ALA A 509 11.26 -16.72 5.28
C ALA A 509 11.78 -17.00 6.69
N LYS A 510 12.55 -18.09 6.85
CA LYS A 510 13.20 -18.43 8.12
C LYS A 510 14.17 -17.35 8.59
N ARG A 511 14.97 -16.78 7.69
CA ARG A 511 15.96 -15.74 8.01
C ARG A 511 15.32 -14.42 8.42
N CYS A 512 14.21 -14.05 7.77
CA CYS A 512 13.47 -12.82 8.03
C CYS A 512 12.45 -12.93 9.18
N GLY A 513 12.29 -14.12 9.77
CA GLY A 513 11.40 -14.35 10.91
C GLY A 513 9.92 -14.41 10.52
N VAL A 514 9.62 -14.82 9.29
CA VAL A 514 8.26 -15.08 8.81
C VAL A 514 7.69 -16.28 9.57
N LEU A 515 6.49 -16.14 10.10
CA LEU A 515 5.78 -17.20 10.84
C LEU A 515 4.80 -17.94 9.93
N ASP A 516 4.55 -19.21 10.25
CA ASP A 516 3.53 -19.99 9.55
C ASP A 516 2.14 -19.37 9.75
N TRP A 517 1.33 -19.39 8.68
CA TRP A 517 -0.01 -18.82 8.67
C TRP A 517 -1.09 -19.93 8.61
N PRO A 518 -2.19 -19.84 9.37
CA PRO A 518 -2.52 -18.78 10.34
C PRO A 518 -1.58 -18.82 11.55
N MET A 519 -1.24 -17.65 12.10
CA MET A 519 -0.40 -17.62 13.30
C MET A 519 -1.20 -18.17 14.48
N ILE A 520 -0.56 -19.07 15.23
CA ILE A 520 -1.06 -19.59 16.50
C ILE A 520 -0.18 -19.00 17.60
N LEU A 521 -0.64 -17.95 18.25
CA LEU A 521 0.12 -17.29 19.33
C LEU A 521 -0.38 -17.81 20.68
N GLN A 522 0.54 -18.25 21.54
CA GLN A 522 0.21 -18.46 22.95
C GLN A 522 0.27 -17.12 23.67
N ASP A 523 -0.87 -16.68 24.23
CA ASP A 523 -0.84 -15.59 25.20
C ASP A 523 -0.02 -16.03 26.44
N LYS A 524 0.89 -15.17 26.90
CA LYS A 524 1.76 -15.46 28.05
C LYS A 524 1.03 -15.29 29.39
N GLY A 525 -0.16 -14.67 29.40
CA GLY A 525 -0.98 -14.46 30.60
C GLY A 525 -2.16 -15.42 30.74
N THR A 526 -2.77 -15.83 29.63
CA THR A 526 -3.87 -16.79 29.58
C THR A 526 -3.46 -17.91 28.63
N LYS A 527 -3.72 -19.20 28.92
CA LYS A 527 -3.36 -20.32 28.02
C LYS A 527 -4.20 -20.34 26.72
N THR A 528 -4.47 -19.19 26.12
CA THR A 528 -5.34 -18.98 24.97
C THR A 528 -4.50 -18.90 23.70
N LEU A 529 -4.94 -19.60 22.65
CA LEU A 529 -4.35 -19.54 21.31
C LEU A 529 -5.01 -18.40 20.53
N ILE A 530 -4.26 -17.36 20.15
CA ILE A 530 -4.73 -16.33 19.22
C ILE A 530 -4.55 -16.88 17.80
N TYR A 531 -5.66 -17.03 17.08
CA TYR A 531 -5.69 -17.41 15.66
C TYR A 531 -5.85 -16.16 14.81
N THR A 532 -4.79 -15.73 14.11
CA THR A 532 -4.86 -14.52 13.27
C THR A 532 -5.48 -14.75 11.89
N GLY A 533 -5.98 -15.94 11.59
CA GLY A 533 -6.69 -16.27 10.34
C GLY A 533 -8.20 -15.97 10.33
N LYS A 534 -8.77 -15.64 11.50
CA LYS A 534 -10.12 -15.06 11.63
C LYS A 534 -9.95 -13.73 12.34
N GLY A 535 -10.61 -12.68 11.86
CA GLY A 535 -10.83 -11.49 12.68
C GLY A 535 -11.67 -11.88 13.89
N ILE A 536 -11.00 -12.22 15.01
CA ILE A 536 -11.64 -12.37 16.31
C ILE A 536 -10.81 -11.54 17.28
N ASP A 537 -11.44 -10.45 17.66
CA ASP A 537 -11.05 -9.54 18.71
C ASP A 537 -11.15 -10.22 20.08
N SER A 538 -10.29 -9.77 20.98
CA SER A 538 -10.17 -10.23 22.35
C SER A 538 -11.29 -9.69 23.24
N THR A 539 -12.55 -10.12 23.06
CA THR A 539 -13.62 -9.89 24.06
C THR A 539 -14.77 -10.88 23.93
N THR A 540 -14.61 -12.13 24.37
CA THR A 540 -15.75 -12.94 24.82
C THR A 540 -15.35 -13.76 26.03
N GLU A 541 -16.08 -13.56 27.12
CA GLU A 541 -16.00 -14.38 28.32
C GLU A 541 -16.09 -15.87 27.98
N SER A 542 -15.15 -16.62 28.56
CA SER A 542 -15.19 -18.06 28.88
C SER A 542 -16.28 -18.89 28.19
N ASP A 543 -15.90 -19.54 27.08
CA ASP A 543 -16.23 -20.96 26.91
C ASP A 543 -14.90 -21.72 26.98
N GLU A 544 -14.70 -22.47 28.05
CA GLU A 544 -13.52 -23.30 28.28
C GLU A 544 -13.37 -24.33 27.15
N LEU A 545 -12.56 -24.01 26.15
CA LEU A 545 -11.96 -25.02 25.28
C LEU A 545 -10.94 -25.80 26.11
N ASP A 546 -11.34 -27.01 26.50
CA ASP A 546 -10.59 -28.00 27.29
C ASP A 546 -9.14 -28.17 26.78
N THR A 547 -8.22 -27.43 27.42
CA THR A 547 -6.80 -27.36 27.06
C THR A 547 -6.05 -28.68 27.23
N ASP A 548 -6.59 -29.63 28.00
CA ASP A 548 -5.92 -30.92 28.26
C ASP A 548 -6.08 -31.92 27.09
N LYS A 549 -7.04 -31.69 26.18
CA LYS A 549 -7.18 -32.52 24.96
C LYS A 549 -6.22 -32.17 23.84
N LEU A 550 -5.65 -30.96 23.82
CA LEU A 550 -4.73 -30.49 22.78
C LEU A 550 -3.27 -30.85 23.07
N ILE A 551 -2.89 -30.98 24.34
CA ILE A 551 -1.48 -31.12 24.75
C ILE A 551 -1.00 -32.58 24.71
N ASN A 552 -1.89 -33.58 24.71
CA ASN A 552 -1.52 -34.98 24.93
C ASN A 552 -1.66 -35.95 23.74
N ARG A 553 -1.63 -35.47 22.50
CA ARG A 553 -1.44 -36.36 21.34
C ARG A 553 -0.35 -35.84 20.42
N GLY A 554 0.85 -36.38 20.60
CA GLY A 554 1.91 -36.38 19.59
C GLY A 554 1.55 -37.26 18.40
N ASP A 555 0.38 -37.02 17.79
CA ASP A 555 -0.12 -37.71 16.61
C ASP A 555 0.03 -36.79 15.40
N PRO A 556 0.95 -37.07 14.46
CA PRO A 556 1.14 -36.27 13.25
C PRO A 556 -0.08 -36.26 12.32
N ASN A 557 -1.13 -37.04 12.61
CA ASN A 557 -2.36 -37.10 11.83
C ASN A 557 -3.53 -36.26 12.39
N PHE A 558 -3.33 -35.47 13.46
CA PHE A 558 -4.38 -34.56 13.95
C PHE A 558 -4.52 -33.27 13.10
N LEU A 559 -3.57 -33.02 12.19
CA LEU A 559 -3.68 -31.99 11.14
C LEU A 559 -4.65 -32.37 10.02
N ASP A 560 -5.24 -33.58 10.05
CA ASP A 560 -6.18 -34.07 9.04
C ASP A 560 -7.66 -33.90 9.44
N PHE A 561 -7.94 -33.35 10.63
CA PHE A 561 -9.31 -33.02 11.02
C PHE A 561 -9.71 -31.64 10.45
N GLU A 562 -10.49 -31.68 9.37
CA GLU A 562 -11.35 -30.59 8.86
C GLU A 562 -10.73 -29.41 8.09
N LEU A 563 -9.43 -29.43 7.72
CA LEU A 563 -8.95 -28.54 6.63
C LEU A 563 -9.31 -29.05 5.22
N ASN A 564 -9.69 -30.33 5.11
CA ASN A 564 -10.07 -31.00 3.87
C ASN A 564 -11.55 -30.86 3.48
N HIS A 565 -12.35 -30.03 4.16
CA HIS A 565 -13.71 -29.67 3.75
C HIS A 565 -13.88 -28.15 3.56
N GLN A 566 -13.75 -27.73 2.30
CA GLN A 566 -14.49 -26.60 1.72
C GLN A 566 -14.44 -25.24 2.45
N ILE A 567 -13.26 -24.66 2.62
CA ILE A 567 -13.13 -23.19 2.56
C ILE A 567 -12.27 -22.82 1.36
N ARG A 568 -12.68 -23.27 0.17
CA ARG A 568 -12.45 -22.43 -1.00
C ARG A 568 -13.38 -21.25 -0.80
N PHE A 569 -12.83 -20.05 -0.59
CA PHE A 569 -13.57 -18.84 -0.96
C PHE A 569 -13.76 -18.94 -2.47
N GLU A 570 -14.81 -19.62 -2.92
CA GLU A 570 -15.15 -19.63 -4.33
C GLU A 570 -15.47 -18.19 -4.70
N ARG A 571 -14.54 -17.54 -5.40
CA ARG A 571 -14.78 -16.26 -6.06
C ARG A 571 -15.87 -16.52 -7.10
N LYS A 572 -17.11 -16.27 -6.72
CA LYS A 572 -18.30 -16.42 -7.56
C LYS A 572 -19.14 -15.18 -7.37
N PRO A 573 -19.81 -14.70 -8.43
CA PRO A 573 -20.71 -13.59 -8.26
C PRO A 573 -21.87 -14.07 -7.36
N PRO A 574 -22.45 -13.19 -6.53
CA PRO A 574 -23.56 -13.58 -5.67
C PRO A 574 -24.75 -14.08 -6.48
N LYS A 575 -25.42 -15.11 -5.98
CA LYS A 575 -26.65 -15.62 -6.59
C LYS A 575 -27.71 -14.52 -6.55
N ASN A 576 -28.22 -14.13 -7.73
CA ASN A 576 -29.34 -13.21 -7.88
C ASN A 576 -30.61 -13.81 -7.24
N ASN A 577 -30.78 -13.66 -5.94
CA ASN A 577 -32.03 -14.00 -5.26
C ASN A 577 -32.93 -12.76 -5.28
N LYS A 578 -34.04 -12.82 -6.01
CA LYS A 578 -34.99 -11.71 -6.20
C LYS A 578 -35.55 -11.09 -4.89
N ASN A 579 -35.35 -11.75 -3.75
CA ASN A 579 -35.92 -11.36 -2.46
C ASN A 579 -34.89 -10.98 -1.38
N ASN A 580 -33.58 -11.02 -1.63
CA ASN A 580 -32.57 -10.65 -0.62
C ASN A 580 -31.69 -9.48 -1.13
N VAL A 581 -31.73 -8.37 -0.40
CA VAL A 581 -30.85 -7.20 -0.54
C VAL A 581 -29.48 -7.58 0.03
N THR A 582 -28.73 -8.44 -0.64
CA THR A 582 -27.32 -8.67 -0.29
C THR A 582 -26.49 -8.30 -1.50
N ILE A 583 -26.02 -7.05 -1.48
CA ILE A 583 -25.12 -6.47 -2.47
C ILE A 583 -23.75 -7.11 -2.30
N ARG A 584 -23.02 -7.19 -3.40
CA ARG A 584 -22.14 -8.30 -3.72
C ARG A 584 -20.81 -8.31 -2.97
N GLY A 585 -20.25 -9.50 -2.76
CA GLY A 585 -18.80 -9.68 -3.00
C GLY A 585 -17.86 -10.11 -1.87
N MET A 586 -18.25 -10.14 -0.59
CA MET A 586 -17.47 -10.83 0.46
C MET A 586 -18.39 -11.21 1.62
N ARG A 587 -18.94 -12.44 1.61
CA ARG A 587 -19.48 -13.01 2.84
C ARG A 587 -18.29 -13.56 3.63
N ILE A 588 -17.87 -12.83 4.65
CA ILE A 588 -17.27 -13.47 5.81
C ILE A 588 -18.42 -14.30 6.41
N SER A 589 -18.42 -15.62 6.18
CA SER A 589 -19.42 -16.49 6.79
C SER A 589 -19.15 -16.56 8.29
N LYS A 590 -20.24 -16.54 9.06
CA LYS A 590 -20.29 -16.63 10.53
C LYS A 590 -19.29 -17.60 11.14
#